data_AF-W0HMS2-F1
#
_entry.id   AF-W0HMS2-F1
#
_cell.length_a   1.000
_cell.length_b   1.000
_cell.length_c   1.000
_cell.angle_alpha   90.00
_cell.angle_beta   90.00
_cell.angle_gamma   90.00
#
_symmetry.space_group_name_H-M   'P 1'
#
loop_
_entity.id
_entity.type
_entity.pdbx_description
1 polymer ?
#
loop_
_entity_poly.entity_id
_entity_poly.type
_entity_poly.pdbx_seq_one_letter_code
_entity_poly.pdbx_strand_id
1 'polypeptide(L)'
;MGQVAFDTQEFVEKLENAGLNREQAKAITLVVRESHEVADLATKADIKDVKRDLEDVRKELSADIAEVRKDLTIQIADVRKDMHARFEKTEAKNDAQMALLRKDVEALASGLFIKLSKVMLAIVGISVTIATAIIKLL
;
A
#
# COMPACT_ATOMS: atom_id res chain seq x y z
N MET A 1 7.58 -42.32 -21.82
CA MET A 1 6.49 -43.01 -22.54
C MET A 1 6.63 -42.62 -23.99
N GLY A 2 7.07 -43.58 -24.81
CA GLY A 2 7.56 -43.33 -26.15
C GLY A 2 6.50 -42.71 -27.05
N GLN A 3 6.95 -41.90 -28.01
CA GLN A 3 6.29 -41.90 -29.30
C GLN A 3 6.05 -43.36 -29.66
N VAL A 4 4.80 -43.77 -29.81
CA VAL A 4 4.53 -45.03 -30.50
C VAL A 4 5.10 -44.79 -31.89
N ALA A 5 6.26 -45.38 -32.16
CA ALA A 5 6.91 -45.23 -33.46
C ALA A 5 5.87 -45.62 -34.51
N PHE A 6 5.64 -44.74 -35.49
CA PHE A 6 4.69 -45.02 -36.54
C PHE A 6 5.21 -46.22 -37.33
N ASP A 7 4.64 -47.41 -37.08
CA ASP A 7 5.03 -48.64 -37.73
C ASP A 7 4.50 -48.62 -39.16
N THR A 8 5.37 -48.19 -40.08
CA THR A 8 5.05 -48.10 -41.50
C THR A 8 4.68 -49.46 -42.10
N GLN A 9 5.19 -50.57 -41.56
CA GLN A 9 4.88 -51.88 -42.10
C GLN A 9 3.48 -52.33 -41.68
N GLU A 10 3.16 -52.21 -40.38
CA GLU A 10 1.82 -52.54 -39.87
C GLU A 10 0.73 -51.69 -40.56
N PHE A 11 1.02 -50.42 -40.84
CA PHE A 11 0.08 -49.52 -41.51
C PHE A 11 -0.15 -49.90 -42.99
N VAL A 12 0.91 -50.30 -43.70
CA VAL A 12 0.80 -50.81 -45.09
C VAL A 12 -0.03 -52.10 -45.11
N GLU A 13 0.23 -53.04 -44.19
CA GLU A 13 -0.51 -54.31 -44.12
C GLU A 13 -2.01 -54.10 -43.83
N LYS A 14 -2.36 -53.14 -42.96
CA LYS A 14 -3.75 -52.76 -42.70
C LYS A 14 -4.45 -52.17 -43.94
N LEU A 15 -3.74 -51.35 -44.72
CA LEU A 15 -4.28 -50.77 -45.95
C LEU A 15 -4.43 -51.82 -47.06
N GLU A 16 -3.49 -52.76 -47.17
CA GLU A 16 -3.60 -53.91 -48.08
C GLU A 16 -4.81 -54.79 -47.73
N ASN A 17 -5.00 -55.11 -46.44
CA ASN A 17 -6.17 -55.86 -45.96
C ASN A 17 -7.51 -55.12 -46.13
N ALA A 18 -7.48 -53.79 -46.23
CA ALA A 18 -8.63 -52.95 -46.54
C ALA A 18 -8.92 -52.84 -48.04
N GLY A 19 -8.15 -53.53 -48.89
CA GLY A 19 -8.37 -53.62 -50.33
C GLY A 19 -7.59 -52.63 -51.18
N LEU A 20 -6.65 -51.87 -50.60
CA LEU A 20 -5.71 -51.05 -51.38
C LEU A 20 -4.57 -51.92 -51.93
N ASN A 21 -4.06 -51.58 -53.10
CA ASN A 21 -2.86 -52.26 -53.60
C ASN A 21 -1.60 -51.77 -52.86
N ARG A 22 -0.53 -52.58 -52.93
CA ARG A 22 0.73 -52.34 -52.21
C ARG A 22 1.36 -50.97 -52.49
N GLU A 23 1.29 -50.50 -53.73
CA GLU A 23 1.84 -49.20 -54.15
C GLU A 23 1.06 -48.05 -53.50
N GLN A 24 -0.28 -48.11 -53.54
CA GLN A 24 -1.16 -47.11 -52.92
C GLN A 24 -1.02 -47.11 -51.39
N ALA A 25 -0.97 -48.29 -50.77
CA ALA A 25 -0.79 -48.44 -49.33
C ALA A 25 0.53 -47.81 -48.85
N LYS A 26 1.63 -48.06 -49.57
CA LYS A 26 2.94 -47.44 -49.29
C LYS A 26 2.91 -45.92 -49.46
N ALA A 27 2.32 -45.42 -50.55
CA ALA A 27 2.24 -43.99 -50.81
C ALA A 27 1.46 -43.24 -49.71
N ILE A 28 0.31 -43.76 -49.30
CA ILE A 28 -0.49 -43.17 -48.21
C ILE A 28 0.26 -43.23 -46.88
N THR A 29 0.90 -44.36 -46.57
CA THR A 29 1.68 -44.53 -45.34
C THR A 29 2.84 -43.53 -45.25
N LEU A 30 3.53 -43.28 -46.36
CA LEU A 30 4.63 -42.31 -46.43
C LEU A 30 4.13 -40.88 -46.19
N VAL A 31 3.03 -40.47 -46.84
CA VAL A 31 2.44 -39.15 -46.65
C VAL A 31 1.97 -38.93 -45.20
N VAL A 32 1.40 -39.95 -44.56
CA VAL A 32 0.96 -39.88 -43.15
C VAL A 32 2.15 -39.81 -42.20
N ARG A 33 3.22 -40.59 -42.46
CA ARG A 33 4.45 -40.52 -41.68
C ARG A 33 5.11 -39.14 -41.79
N GLU A 34 5.23 -38.62 -43.00
CA GLU A 34 5.82 -37.30 -43.26
C GLU A 34 5.00 -36.19 -42.59
N SER A 35 3.67 -36.29 -42.59
CA SER A 35 2.79 -35.37 -41.84
C SER A 35 3.01 -35.43 -40.33
N HIS A 36 3.37 -36.59 -39.77
CA HIS A 36 3.71 -36.74 -38.36
C HIS A 36 5.12 -36.26 -38.01
N GLU A 37 6.07 -36.35 -38.94
CA GLU A 37 7.45 -35.84 -38.76
C GLU A 37 7.53 -34.31 -38.89
N VAL A 38 6.64 -33.69 -39.67
CA VAL A 38 6.52 -32.22 -39.79
C VAL A 38 5.77 -31.60 -38.60
N ALA A 39 4.99 -32.40 -37.85
CA ALA A 39 4.31 -31.94 -36.66
C ALA A 39 5.29 -31.80 -35.49
N ASP A 40 5.72 -30.58 -35.21
CA ASP A 40 6.55 -30.26 -34.05
C ASP A 40 5.72 -30.39 -32.75
N LEU A 41 5.66 -31.60 -32.22
CA LEU A 41 4.83 -31.95 -31.06
C LEU A 41 5.66 -31.89 -29.77
N ALA A 42 5.23 -31.04 -28.84
CA ALA A 42 5.74 -31.07 -27.47
C ALA A 42 5.57 -32.49 -26.88
N THR A 43 6.67 -33.04 -26.39
CA THR A 43 6.74 -34.34 -25.77
C THR A 43 6.23 -34.29 -24.32
N LYS A 44 6.00 -35.46 -23.73
CA LYS A 44 5.70 -35.54 -22.28
C LYS A 44 6.82 -35.01 -21.40
N ALA A 45 8.07 -34.97 -21.90
CA ALA A 45 9.19 -34.37 -21.19
C ALA A 45 9.02 -32.85 -21.12
N ASP A 46 8.71 -32.22 -22.25
CA ASP A 46 8.46 -30.77 -22.32
C ASP A 46 7.31 -30.36 -21.39
N ILE A 47 6.23 -31.15 -21.33
CA ILE A 47 5.13 -30.91 -20.39
C ILE A 47 5.59 -31.03 -18.92
N LYS A 48 6.49 -31.96 -18.62
CA LYS A 48 7.02 -32.15 -17.27
C LYS A 48 7.91 -30.96 -16.88
N ASP A 49 8.71 -30.47 -17.81
CA ASP A 49 9.58 -29.32 -17.60
C ASP A 49 8.76 -28.05 -17.38
N VAL A 50 7.75 -27.78 -18.23
CA VAL A 50 6.80 -26.67 -18.01
C VAL A 50 6.08 -26.77 -16.67
N LYS A 51 5.69 -27.98 -16.23
CA LYS A 51 5.08 -28.16 -14.91
C LYS A 51 6.04 -27.80 -13.78
N ARG A 52 7.31 -28.17 -13.92
CA ARG A 52 8.34 -27.83 -12.95
C ARG A 52 8.58 -26.32 -12.91
N ASP A 53 8.72 -25.68 -14.06
CA ASP A 53 8.88 -24.23 -14.17
C ASP A 53 7.69 -23.50 -13.54
N LEU A 54 6.47 -24.00 -13.76
CA LEU A 54 5.26 -23.45 -13.15
C LEU A 54 5.25 -23.62 -11.62
N GLU A 55 5.71 -24.76 -11.10
CA GLU A 55 5.85 -24.97 -9.65
C GLU A 55 6.89 -24.04 -9.04
N ASP A 56 7.99 -23.80 -9.74
CA ASP A 56 9.07 -22.93 -9.26
C ASP A 56 8.65 -21.46 -9.31
N VAL A 57 8.03 -20.99 -10.40
CA VAL A 57 7.41 -19.65 -10.47
C VAL A 57 6.36 -19.47 -9.36
N ARG A 58 5.53 -20.50 -9.09
CA ARG A 58 4.54 -20.42 -8.01
C ARG A 58 5.20 -20.27 -6.64
N LYS A 59 6.32 -20.94 -6.38
CA LYS A 59 7.07 -20.80 -5.12
C LYS A 59 7.70 -19.42 -4.99
N GLU A 60 8.34 -18.93 -6.05
CA GLU A 60 8.92 -17.59 -6.09
C GLU A 60 7.85 -16.52 -5.81
N LEU A 61 6.73 -16.57 -6.53
CA LEU A 61 5.63 -15.62 -6.32
C LEU A 61 5.03 -15.71 -4.91
N SER A 62 4.99 -16.90 -4.32
CA SER A 62 4.55 -17.07 -2.92
C SER A 62 5.54 -16.46 -1.93
N ALA A 63 6.85 -16.54 -2.20
CA ALA A 63 7.89 -15.93 -1.39
C ALA A 63 7.83 -14.40 -1.51
N ASP A 64 7.72 -13.85 -2.72
CA ASP A 64 7.60 -12.42 -2.98
C ASP A 64 6.37 -11.83 -2.28
N ILE A 65 5.22 -12.51 -2.36
CA ILE A 65 4.00 -12.08 -1.64
C ILE A 65 4.22 -12.07 -0.13
N ALA A 66 4.95 -13.04 0.41
CA ALA A 66 5.24 -13.09 1.85
C ALA A 66 6.17 -11.95 2.27
N GLU A 67 7.18 -11.62 1.45
CA GLU A 67 8.10 -10.50 1.67
C GLU A 67 7.35 -9.16 1.61
N VAL A 68 6.57 -8.91 0.56
CA VAL A 68 5.75 -7.69 0.44
C VAL A 68 4.80 -7.54 1.63
N ARG A 69 4.18 -8.64 2.10
CA ARG A 69 3.31 -8.59 3.28
C ARG A 69 4.07 -8.21 4.55
N LYS A 70 5.29 -8.73 4.72
CA LYS A 70 6.16 -8.40 5.85
C LYS A 70 6.55 -6.92 5.82
N ASP A 71 6.97 -6.42 4.67
CA ASP A 71 7.35 -5.02 4.48
C ASP A 71 6.19 -4.07 4.74
N LEU A 72 4.99 -4.38 4.22
CA LEU A 72 3.79 -3.61 4.51
C LEU A 72 3.45 -3.59 6.00
N THR A 73 3.64 -4.71 6.70
CA THR A 73 3.41 -4.79 8.15
C THR A 73 4.36 -3.87 8.90
N ILE A 74 5.63 -3.83 8.52
CA ILE A 74 6.65 -2.94 9.10
C ILE A 74 6.30 -1.47 8.81
N GLN A 75 6.01 -1.13 7.55
CA GLN A 75 5.66 0.24 7.16
C GLN A 75 4.41 0.75 7.89
N ILE A 76 3.38 -0.08 8.05
CA ILE A 76 2.18 0.28 8.81
C ILE A 76 2.51 0.54 10.29
N ALA A 77 3.39 -0.27 10.89
CA ALA A 77 3.82 -0.06 12.26
C ALA A 77 4.60 1.26 12.42
N ASP A 78 5.49 1.58 11.48
CA ASP A 78 6.25 2.82 11.46
C ASP A 78 5.36 4.05 11.29
N VAL A 79 4.40 4.01 10.34
CA VAL A 79 3.41 5.08 10.17
C VAL A 79 2.59 5.28 11.44
N ARG A 80 2.16 4.21 12.10
CA ARG A 80 1.42 4.31 13.38
C ARG A 80 2.27 4.97 14.46
N LYS A 81 3.55 4.63 14.56
CA LYS A 81 4.49 5.22 15.51
C LYS A 81 4.71 6.70 15.22
N ASP A 82 4.93 7.10 13.96
CA ASP A 82 5.08 8.50 13.58
C ASP A 82 3.82 9.31 13.87
N MET A 83 2.64 8.76 13.55
CA MET A 83 1.36 9.40 13.87
C MET A 83 1.22 9.62 15.38
N HIS A 84 1.54 8.63 16.21
CA HIS A 84 1.45 8.77 17.66
C HIS A 84 2.37 9.87 18.19
N ALA A 85 3.63 9.88 17.74
CA ALA A 85 4.59 10.93 18.10
C ALA A 85 4.13 12.33 17.66
N ARG A 86 3.51 12.45 16.48
CA ARG A 86 2.94 13.72 16.01
C ARG A 86 1.75 14.18 16.84
N PHE A 87 0.89 13.25 17.28
CA PHE A 87 -0.21 13.56 18.18
C PHE A 87 0.30 14.06 19.52
N GLU A 88 1.21 13.34 20.18
CA GLU A 88 1.83 13.76 21.45
C GLU A 88 2.48 15.15 21.33
N LYS A 89 3.22 15.39 20.23
CA LYS A 89 3.82 16.71 19.97
C LYS A 89 2.77 17.80 19.81
N THR A 90 1.64 17.50 19.21
CA THR A 90 0.53 18.45 19.01
C THR A 90 -0.17 18.75 20.33
N GLU A 91 -0.43 17.73 21.16
CA GLU A 91 -0.99 17.89 22.50
C GLU A 91 -0.07 18.75 23.37
N ALA A 92 1.23 18.45 23.43
CA ALA A 92 2.20 19.25 24.17
C ALA A 92 2.25 20.71 23.69
N LYS A 93 2.15 20.94 22.37
CA LYS A 93 2.10 22.30 21.80
C LYS A 93 0.81 23.02 22.22
N ASN A 94 -0.33 22.35 22.21
CA ASN A 94 -1.60 22.92 22.63
C ASN A 94 -1.60 23.27 24.12
N ASP A 95 -1.04 22.40 24.97
CA ASP A 95 -0.89 22.67 26.41
C ASP A 95 -0.01 23.89 26.66
N ALA A 96 1.11 24.01 25.95
CA ALA A 96 1.98 25.17 26.02
C ALA A 96 1.26 26.46 25.59
N GLN A 97 0.48 26.40 24.49
CA GLN A 97 -0.31 27.54 24.02
C GLN A 97 -1.41 27.94 25.02
N MET A 98 -2.08 26.97 25.64
CA MET A 98 -3.08 27.23 26.69
C MET A 98 -2.46 27.87 27.93
N ALA A 99 -1.26 27.44 28.33
CA ALA A 99 -0.53 28.05 29.44
C ALA A 99 -0.16 29.51 29.15
N LEU A 100 0.32 29.80 27.93
CA LEU A 100 0.60 31.17 27.49
C LEU A 100 -0.68 32.02 27.47
N LEU A 101 -1.78 31.48 26.93
CA LEU A 101 -3.06 32.19 26.90
C LEU A 101 -3.57 32.53 28.30
N ARG A 102 -3.42 31.64 29.28
CA ARG A 102 -3.76 31.93 30.69
C ARG A 102 -2.94 33.09 31.24
N LYS A 103 -1.63 33.09 30.99
CA LYS A 103 -0.73 34.17 31.40
C LYS A 103 -1.09 35.51 30.75
N ASP A 104 -1.43 35.49 29.46
CA ASP A 104 -1.87 36.69 28.74
C ASP A 104 -3.17 37.25 29.32
N VAL A 105 -4.13 36.38 29.68
CA VAL A 105 -5.37 36.78 30.35
C VAL A 105 -5.10 37.38 31.73
N GLU A 106 -4.22 36.79 32.54
CA GLU A 106 -3.83 37.34 33.85
C GLU A 106 -3.14 38.70 33.73
N ALA A 107 -2.25 38.86 32.75
CA ALA A 107 -1.57 40.11 32.47
C ALA A 107 -2.56 41.20 32.01
N LEU A 108 -3.52 40.84 31.16
CA LEU A 108 -4.58 41.74 30.71
C LEU A 108 -5.48 42.17 31.88
N ALA A 109 -5.90 41.23 32.72
CA ALA A 109 -6.71 41.51 33.91
C ALA A 109 -5.96 42.46 34.86
N SER A 110 -4.70 42.15 35.19
CA SER A 110 -3.86 42.99 36.04
C SER A 110 -3.65 44.39 35.47
N GLY A 111 -3.39 44.49 34.17
CA GLY A 111 -3.26 45.77 33.47
C GLY A 111 -4.54 46.60 33.52
N LEU A 112 -5.71 45.97 33.38
CA LEU A 112 -7.00 46.63 33.51
C LEU A 112 -7.24 47.12 34.94
N PHE A 113 -7.00 46.28 35.95
CA PHE A 113 -7.11 46.67 37.35
C PHE A 113 -6.27 47.92 37.66
N ILE A 114 -4.99 47.92 37.26
CA ILE A 114 -4.09 49.06 37.46
C ILE A 114 -4.63 50.32 36.76
N LYS A 115 -5.12 50.21 35.52
CA LYS A 115 -5.69 51.36 34.79
C LYS A 115 -6.94 51.91 35.50
N LEU A 116 -7.85 51.04 35.93
CA LEU A 116 -9.06 51.45 36.64
C LEU A 116 -8.74 52.08 38.00
N SER A 117 -7.79 51.54 38.76
CA SER A 117 -7.35 52.14 40.03
C SER A 117 -6.77 53.54 39.84
N LYS A 118 -5.99 53.78 38.78
CA LYS A 118 -5.47 55.12 38.44
C LYS A 118 -6.60 56.11 38.13
N VAL A 119 -7.61 55.68 37.36
CA VAL A 119 -8.78 56.51 37.04
C VAL A 119 -9.59 56.84 38.30
N MET A 120 -9.84 55.86 39.16
CA MET A 120 -10.58 56.06 40.41
C MET A 120 -9.85 57.03 41.36
N LEU A 121 -8.53 56.90 41.51
CA LEU A 121 -7.74 57.83 42.32
C LEU A 121 -7.83 59.27 41.79
N ALA A 122 -7.77 59.43 40.46
CA ALA A 122 -7.90 60.75 39.83
C ALA A 122 -9.28 61.37 40.10
N ILE A 123 -10.36 60.58 39.97
CA ILE A 123 -11.73 61.04 40.24
C ILE A 123 -11.90 61.41 41.72
N VAL A 124 -11.43 60.58 42.65
CA VAL A 124 -11.50 60.84 44.10
C VAL A 124 -10.67 62.08 44.47
N GLY A 125 -9.49 62.26 43.88
CA GLY A 125 -8.68 63.46 44.10
C GLY A 125 -9.42 64.74 43.68
N ILE A 126 -10.04 64.73 42.50
CA ILE A 126 -10.84 65.86 42.01
C ILE A 126 -12.01 66.15 42.97
N SER A 127 -12.77 65.13 43.40
CA SER A 127 -13.92 65.35 44.29
C SER A 127 -13.51 65.93 45.66
N VAL A 128 -12.39 65.49 46.25
CA VAL A 128 -11.86 66.04 47.50
C VAL A 128 -11.44 67.50 47.36
N THR A 129 -10.77 67.86 46.25
CA THR A 129 -10.37 69.26 46.01
C THR A 129 -11.58 70.19 45.86
N ILE A 130 -12.62 69.75 45.15
CA ILE A 130 -13.88 70.51 45.00
C ILE A 130 -14.55 70.69 46.36
N ALA A 131 -14.70 69.63 47.15
CA ALA A 131 -15.30 69.71 48.48
C ALA A 131 -14.56 70.70 49.41
N THR A 132 -13.23 70.66 49.38
CA THR A 132 -12.39 71.58 50.18
C THR A 132 -12.55 73.04 49.74
N ALA A 133 -12.66 73.30 48.44
CA ALA A 133 -12.89 74.65 47.93
C ALA A 133 -14.25 75.22 48.34
N ILE A 134 -15.31 74.39 48.31
CA ILE A 134 -16.67 74.79 48.76
C ILE A 134 -16.65 75.18 50.24
N ILE A 135 -16.02 74.37 51.11
CA ILE A 135 -15.93 74.66 52.56
C ILE A 135 -15.23 76.00 52.84
N LYS A 136 -14.23 76.37 52.04
CA LYS A 136 -13.51 77.65 52.21
C LYS A 136 -14.30 78.88 51.74
N LEU A 137 -15.35 78.69 50.93
CA LEU A 137 -16.16 79.78 50.37
C LEU A 137 -17.46 80.04 51.15
N LEU A 138 -17.83 79.15 52.07
CA LEU A 138 -18.94 79.31 53.03
C LEU A 138 -18.45 79.95 54.33
#